data_AF-A0A089KFZ4-F1
#
_entry.id   AF-A0A089KFZ4-F1
#
_cell.length_a   1.000
_cell.length_b   1.000
_cell.length_c   1.000
_cell.angle_alpha   90.00
_cell.angle_beta   90.00
_cell.angle_gamma   90.00
#
_symmetry.space_group_name_H-M   'P 1'
#
loop_
_entity.id
_entity.type
_entity.pdbx_description
1 polymer ?
#
loop_
_entity_poly.entity_id
_entity_poly.type
_entity_poly.pdbx_seq_one_letter_code
_entity_poly.pdbx_strand_id
1 'polypeptide(L)'
;MTLYHYYERALGPFKNLSDLPAVQAEEVLGAIRRNKEVMASRRPDGYLERRRELEQLARSLFIEKGGKPVRAAPHYMVIGECEWLKSWYAEGAAVYMPISGFDTDTLSFSYGDLFPTFSPKVRDGKEYRGKVYTYREIIWLMEKYGLPQVWNKDGAYGPERYIEVQVWDEGPLNMLMKE
;
A
#
# COMPACT_ATOMS: atom_id res chain seq x y z
N MET A 1 5.60 -14.70 -7.26
CA MET A 1 6.07 -13.52 -6.51
C MET A 1 5.56 -13.59 -5.08
N THR A 2 6.24 -12.94 -4.14
CA THR A 2 5.88 -12.90 -2.71
C THR A 2 5.45 -11.49 -2.33
N LEU A 3 4.38 -11.38 -1.55
CA LEU A 3 3.86 -10.12 -1.05
C LEU A 3 4.30 -9.91 0.40
N TYR A 4 4.71 -8.69 0.74
CA TYR A 4 5.19 -8.32 2.07
C TYR A 4 4.32 -7.21 2.68
N HIS A 5 4.00 -7.34 3.96
CA HIS A 5 3.40 -6.28 4.77
C HIS A 5 4.37 -5.89 5.89
N TYR A 6 4.70 -4.61 5.99
CA TYR A 6 5.57 -4.08 7.04
C TYR A 6 4.74 -3.38 8.12
N TYR A 7 5.10 -3.60 9.37
CA TYR A 7 4.38 -3.07 10.52
C TYR A 7 5.32 -2.84 11.72
N GLU A 8 4.83 -2.10 12.70
CA GLU A 8 5.49 -1.94 14.00
C GLU A 8 5.30 -3.22 14.82
N ARG A 9 6.39 -3.88 15.22
CA ARG A 9 6.35 -5.19 15.89
C ARG A 9 5.39 -5.21 17.07
N ALA A 10 5.39 -4.16 17.89
CA ALA A 10 4.57 -4.04 19.09
C ALA A 10 3.05 -3.96 18.80
N LEU A 11 2.63 -3.60 17.58
CA LEU A 11 1.20 -3.43 17.22
C LEU A 11 0.60 -4.62 16.47
N GLY A 12 1.46 -5.48 15.91
CA GLY A 12 1.04 -6.57 15.03
C GLY A 12 0.67 -6.09 13.61
N PRO A 13 0.53 -7.03 12.66
CA PRO A 13 0.27 -6.71 11.27
C PRO A 13 -1.18 -6.28 11.02
N PHE A 14 -1.42 -5.65 9.86
CA PHE A 14 -2.74 -5.36 9.29
C PHE A 14 -3.67 -4.49 10.18
N LYS A 15 -3.10 -3.58 10.97
CA LYS A 15 -3.87 -2.49 11.61
C LYS A 15 -4.13 -1.38 10.62
N ASN A 16 -5.41 -1.14 10.29
CA ASN A 16 -5.80 -0.18 9.27
C ASN A 16 -6.60 0.99 9.85
N LEU A 17 -6.09 2.21 9.66
CA LEU A 17 -6.77 3.44 10.09
C LEU A 17 -8.10 3.67 9.34
N SER A 18 -8.23 3.13 8.12
CA SER A 18 -9.43 3.29 7.30
C SER A 18 -10.59 2.40 7.75
N ASP A 19 -10.33 1.39 8.59
CA ASP A 19 -11.38 0.58 9.22
C ASP A 19 -11.99 1.27 10.45
N LEU A 20 -11.34 2.32 10.97
CA LEU A 20 -11.81 3.07 12.14
C LEU A 20 -12.77 4.22 11.74
N PRO A 21 -13.76 4.55 12.60
CA PRO A 21 -14.53 5.77 12.47
C PRO A 21 -13.62 7.00 12.41
N ALA A 22 -14.04 8.05 11.68
CA ALA A 22 -13.21 9.23 11.41
C ALA A 22 -12.58 9.84 12.67
N VAL A 23 -13.36 10.02 13.73
CA VAL A 23 -12.88 10.58 15.01
C VAL A 23 -11.79 9.70 15.64
N GLN A 24 -12.02 8.39 15.73
CA GLN A 24 -11.06 7.45 16.31
C GLN A 24 -9.77 7.35 15.47
N ALA A 25 -9.90 7.36 14.14
CA ALA A 25 -8.75 7.35 13.25
C ALA A 25 -7.85 8.59 13.45
N GLU A 26 -8.46 9.77 13.62
CA GLU A 26 -7.74 11.02 13.91
C GLU A 26 -7.09 11.00 15.30
N GLU A 27 -7.74 10.43 16.31
CA GLU A 27 -7.14 10.25 17.65
C GLU A 27 -5.89 9.37 17.60
N VAL A 28 -5.97 8.23 16.88
CA VAL A 28 -4.83 7.32 16.70
C VAL A 28 -3.71 8.01 15.91
N LEU A 29 -4.02 8.68 14.79
CA LEU A 29 -3.02 9.43 14.01
C LEU A 29 -2.40 10.56 14.83
N GLY A 30 -3.19 11.26 15.64
CA GLY A 30 -2.73 12.29 16.57
C GLY A 30 -1.76 11.75 17.61
N ALA A 31 -2.00 10.54 18.14
CA ALA A 31 -1.07 9.87 19.04
C ALA A 31 0.26 9.53 18.35
N ILE A 32 0.21 9.00 17.12
CA ILE A 32 1.41 8.69 16.32
C ILE A 32 2.23 9.96 16.05
N ARG A 33 1.58 11.08 15.72
CA ARG A 33 2.24 12.38 15.50
C ARG A 33 2.98 12.89 16.74
N ARG A 34 2.44 12.65 17.94
CA ARG A 34 3.08 13.06 19.20
C ARG A 34 4.35 12.27 19.49
N ASN A 35 4.39 10.99 19.11
CA ASN A 35 5.56 10.13 19.39
C ASN A 35 6.78 10.50 18.52
N LYS A 36 6.60 11.11 17.33
CA LYS A 36 7.67 11.62 16.41
C LYS A 36 8.78 10.65 15.98
N GLU A 37 8.81 9.42 16.47
CA GLU A 37 9.87 8.44 16.22
C GLU A 37 9.77 7.78 14.85
N VAL A 38 8.55 7.63 14.31
CA VAL A 38 8.27 6.83 13.12
C VAL A 38 7.84 7.68 11.92
N MET A 39 8.01 7.17 10.70
CA MET A 39 7.68 7.92 9.47
C MET A 39 6.21 8.39 9.43
N ALA A 40 5.29 7.58 9.98
CA ALA A 40 3.87 7.92 10.07
C ALA A 40 3.57 9.19 10.89
N SER A 41 4.48 9.61 11.79
CA SER A 41 4.34 10.85 12.56
C SER A 41 4.43 12.11 11.71
N ARG A 42 4.95 12.01 10.48
CA ARG A 42 5.14 13.12 9.54
C ARG A 42 3.95 13.34 8.60
N ARG A 43 2.86 12.59 8.77
CA ARG A 43 1.67 12.67 7.91
C ARG A 43 0.94 14.01 8.13
N PRO A 44 0.67 14.79 7.07
CA PRO A 44 0.08 16.12 7.17
C PRO A 44 -1.39 16.07 7.56
N ASP A 45 -1.96 17.22 7.95
CA ASP A 45 -3.40 17.38 8.12
C ASP A 45 -4.17 17.07 6.82
N GLY A 46 -5.38 16.54 6.96
CA GLY A 46 -6.17 16.03 5.82
C GLY A 46 -5.67 14.70 5.24
N TYR A 47 -4.64 14.07 5.82
CA TYR A 47 -4.12 12.77 5.34
C TYR A 47 -5.18 11.68 5.31
N LEU A 48 -6.01 11.55 6.35
CA LEU A 48 -7.02 10.48 6.43
C LEU A 48 -8.17 10.69 5.46
N GLU A 49 -8.59 11.94 5.23
CA GLU A 49 -9.58 12.27 4.21
C GLU A 49 -9.04 11.91 2.82
N ARG A 50 -7.84 12.37 2.49
CA ARG A 50 -7.20 12.04 1.22
C ARG A 50 -6.97 10.54 1.04
N ARG A 51 -6.62 9.82 2.11
CA ARG A 51 -6.47 8.36 2.10
C ARG A 51 -7.76 7.68 1.67
N ARG A 52 -8.89 8.04 2.31
CA ARG A 52 -10.20 7.45 2.00
C ARG A 52 -10.65 7.76 0.58
N GLU A 53 -10.43 8.98 0.10
CA GLU A 53 -10.69 9.35 -1.30
C GLU A 53 -9.91 8.45 -2.28
N LEU A 54 -8.61 8.27 -2.03
CA LEU A 54 -7.75 7.46 -2.89
C LEU A 54 -8.10 5.97 -2.84
N GLU A 55 -8.44 5.44 -1.66
CA GLU A 55 -8.91 4.07 -1.49
C GLU A 55 -10.21 3.83 -2.27
N GLN A 56 -11.18 4.75 -2.16
CA GLN A 56 -12.43 4.67 -2.92
C GLN A 56 -12.19 4.77 -4.43
N LEU A 57 -11.34 5.69 -4.88
CA LEU A 57 -10.96 5.82 -6.28
C LEU A 57 -10.30 4.54 -6.80
N ALA A 58 -9.32 4.01 -6.07
CA ALA A 58 -8.63 2.78 -6.42
C ALA A 58 -9.61 1.59 -6.51
N ARG A 59 -10.53 1.48 -5.55
CA ARG A 59 -11.58 0.46 -5.56
C ARG A 59 -12.48 0.55 -6.78
N SER A 60 -12.95 1.75 -7.12
CA SER A 60 -13.82 1.97 -8.29
C SER A 60 -13.09 1.63 -9.59
N LEU A 61 -11.88 2.15 -9.79
CA LEU A 61 -11.07 1.85 -10.98
C LEU A 61 -10.74 0.35 -11.09
N PHE A 62 -10.56 -0.33 -9.96
CA PHE A 62 -10.32 -1.76 -9.95
C PHE A 62 -11.58 -2.56 -10.36
N ILE A 63 -12.76 -2.17 -9.87
CA ILE A 63 -14.04 -2.76 -10.26
C ILE A 63 -14.32 -2.56 -11.75
N GLU A 64 -14.04 -1.36 -12.29
CA GLU A 64 -14.18 -1.07 -13.72
C GLU A 64 -13.33 -2.01 -14.59
N LYS A 65 -12.22 -2.52 -14.05
CA LYS A 65 -11.34 -3.50 -14.68
C LYS A 65 -11.75 -4.95 -14.44
N GLY A 66 -12.89 -5.20 -13.79
CA GLY A 66 -13.40 -6.53 -13.46
C GLY A 66 -12.91 -7.09 -12.12
N GLY A 67 -12.22 -6.27 -11.31
CA GLY A 67 -11.80 -6.64 -9.96
C GLY A 67 -13.00 -6.88 -9.03
N LYS A 68 -12.80 -7.70 -8.01
CA LYS A 68 -13.82 -8.18 -7.07
C LYS A 68 -13.47 -7.82 -5.63
N PRO A 69 -13.33 -6.53 -5.27
CA PRO A 69 -12.98 -6.14 -3.92
C PRO A 69 -14.10 -6.47 -2.92
N VAL A 70 -13.76 -7.22 -1.87
CA VAL A 70 -14.69 -7.66 -0.80
C VAL A 70 -14.79 -6.60 0.30
N ARG A 71 -13.65 -6.01 0.67
CA ARG A 71 -13.55 -4.97 1.71
C ARG A 71 -13.90 -3.58 1.20
N ALA A 72 -14.26 -2.70 2.14
CA ALA A 72 -14.46 -1.28 1.90
C ALA A 72 -13.11 -0.51 1.79
N ALA A 73 -12.13 -0.89 2.62
CA ALA A 73 -10.76 -0.35 2.59
C ALA A 73 -9.76 -1.50 2.44
N PRO A 74 -8.67 -1.32 1.67
CA PRO A 74 -7.72 -2.38 1.43
C PRO A 74 -6.73 -2.49 2.58
N HIS A 75 -6.22 -3.70 2.79
CA HIS A 75 -4.93 -3.88 3.45
C HIS A 75 -3.82 -3.62 2.44
N TYR A 76 -2.66 -3.16 2.93
CA TYR A 76 -1.56 -2.78 2.06
C TYR A 76 -0.41 -3.76 2.17
N MET A 77 0.02 -4.29 1.03
CA MET A 77 1.24 -5.10 0.89
C MET A 77 2.09 -4.52 -0.24
N VAL A 78 3.28 -5.07 -0.45
CA VAL A 78 4.15 -4.73 -1.59
C VAL A 78 4.71 -5.99 -2.25
N ILE A 79 5.02 -5.91 -3.54
CA ILE A 79 5.68 -7.01 -4.26
C ILE A 79 7.17 -7.01 -3.91
N GLY A 80 7.66 -8.10 -3.32
CA GLY A 80 9.06 -8.26 -2.94
C GLY A 80 9.46 -7.50 -1.67
N GLU A 81 10.65 -7.81 -1.16
CA GLU A 81 11.18 -7.18 0.05
C GLU A 81 11.55 -5.70 -0.21
N CYS A 82 11.39 -4.84 0.79
CA CYS A 82 11.61 -3.40 0.73
C CYS A 82 12.10 -2.88 2.09
N GLU A 83 13.42 -2.89 2.28
CA GLU A 83 14.07 -2.41 3.51
C GLU A 83 13.73 -0.94 3.82
N TRP A 84 13.48 -0.12 2.79
CA TRP A 84 13.07 1.26 3.00
C TRP A 84 11.75 1.37 3.76
N LEU A 85 10.75 0.55 3.44
CA LEU A 85 9.48 0.53 4.17
C LEU A 85 9.63 -0.03 5.58
N LYS A 86 10.50 -1.04 5.77
CA LYS A 86 10.80 -1.56 7.10
C LYS A 86 11.40 -0.50 8.02
N SER A 87 12.24 0.39 7.47
CA SER A 87 12.87 1.49 8.22
C SER A 87 11.90 2.59 8.68
N TRP A 88 10.62 2.53 8.28
CA TRP A 88 9.62 3.51 8.69
C TRP A 88 9.13 3.33 10.13
N TYR A 89 9.44 2.18 10.74
CA TYR A 89 9.01 1.75 12.06
C TYR A 89 10.17 1.78 13.05
N ALA A 90 9.89 1.89 14.35
CA ALA A 90 10.91 1.85 15.38
C ALA A 90 11.48 0.43 15.49
N GLU A 91 10.60 -0.58 15.58
CA GLU A 91 10.95 -1.99 15.47
C GLU A 91 10.21 -2.63 14.30
N GLY A 92 10.67 -2.34 13.07
CA GLY A 92 10.06 -2.86 11.84
C GLY A 92 10.05 -4.39 11.76
N ALA A 93 8.85 -4.96 11.68
CA ALA A 93 8.60 -6.36 11.39
C ALA A 93 7.93 -6.51 10.02
N ALA A 94 7.93 -7.72 9.49
CA ALA A 94 7.26 -8.04 8.24
C ALA A 94 6.63 -9.44 8.29
N VAL A 95 5.43 -9.55 7.75
CA VAL A 95 4.81 -10.83 7.38
C VAL A 95 4.77 -10.92 5.86
N TYR A 96 4.80 -12.14 5.33
CA TYR A 96 4.80 -12.35 3.90
C TYR A 96 4.00 -13.58 3.49
N MET A 97 3.47 -13.55 2.27
CA MET A 97 2.72 -14.65 1.70
C MET A 97 2.96 -14.73 0.19
N PRO A 98 3.11 -15.93 -0.40
CA PRO A 98 3.12 -16.08 -1.85
C PRO A 98 1.82 -15.55 -2.46
N ILE A 99 1.90 -14.90 -3.62
CA ILE A 99 0.69 -14.38 -4.29
C ILE A 99 -0.34 -15.48 -4.60
N SER A 100 0.10 -16.74 -4.74
CA SER A 100 -0.77 -17.90 -4.95
C SER A 100 -1.67 -18.23 -3.75
N GLY A 101 -1.45 -17.60 -2.59
CA GLY A 101 -2.34 -17.66 -1.44
C GLY A 101 -3.56 -16.73 -1.55
N PHE A 102 -3.61 -15.89 -2.58
CA PHE A 102 -4.70 -14.93 -2.80
C PHE A 102 -5.47 -15.25 -4.07
N ASP A 103 -6.76 -14.90 -4.10
CA ASP A 103 -7.46 -14.69 -5.36
C ASP A 103 -6.99 -13.37 -5.99
N THR A 104 -6.34 -13.46 -7.14
CA THR A 104 -5.80 -12.29 -7.84
C THR A 104 -6.87 -11.31 -8.30
N ASP A 105 -8.13 -11.74 -8.43
CA ASP A 105 -9.26 -10.83 -8.72
C ASP A 105 -9.60 -9.94 -7.52
N THR A 106 -9.05 -10.20 -6.34
CA THR A 106 -9.20 -9.38 -5.12
C THR A 106 -7.97 -8.51 -4.85
N LEU A 107 -6.99 -8.48 -5.76
CA LEU A 107 -5.77 -7.69 -5.64
C LEU A 107 -5.71 -6.61 -6.73
N SER A 108 -5.57 -5.35 -6.32
CA SER A 108 -5.16 -4.29 -7.23
C SER A 108 -3.75 -3.81 -6.92
N PHE A 109 -3.12 -3.17 -7.90
CA PHE A 109 -1.73 -2.74 -7.82
C PHE A 109 -1.57 -1.30 -8.27
N SER A 110 -0.62 -0.59 -7.66
CA SER A 110 -0.07 0.65 -8.22
C SER A 110 1.43 0.52 -8.35
N TYR A 111 1.97 1.02 -9.47
CA TYR A 111 3.41 1.04 -9.69
C TYR A 111 4.02 2.24 -8.96
N GLY A 112 4.36 2.01 -7.69
CA GLY A 112 4.60 3.06 -6.70
C GLY A 112 3.50 3.13 -5.64
N ASP A 113 3.71 4.00 -4.66
CA ASP A 113 2.72 4.33 -3.65
C ASP A 113 1.47 4.99 -4.29
N LEU A 114 0.30 4.70 -3.75
CA LEU A 114 -0.97 5.22 -4.28
C LEU A 114 -1.07 6.74 -4.22
N PHE A 115 -0.49 7.39 -3.20
CA PHE A 115 -0.54 8.85 -3.04
C PHE A 115 0.18 9.58 -4.18
N PRO A 116 1.47 9.33 -4.47
CA PRO A 116 2.14 9.90 -5.64
C PRO A 116 1.50 9.51 -6.96
N THR A 117 0.99 8.28 -7.08
CA THR A 117 0.36 7.79 -8.32
C THR A 117 -0.82 8.67 -8.74
N PHE A 118 -1.63 9.14 -7.79
CA PHE A 118 -2.79 10.00 -8.03
C PHE A 118 -2.59 11.44 -7.52
N SER A 119 -1.34 11.87 -7.35
CA SER A 119 -1.04 13.23 -6.88
C SER A 119 -1.03 14.21 -8.06
N PRO A 120 -1.79 15.32 -7.99
CA PRO A 120 -1.72 16.36 -9.01
C PRO A 120 -0.37 17.09 -9.05
N LYS A 121 0.49 16.86 -8.04
CA LYS A 121 1.85 17.41 -7.94
C LYS A 121 2.89 16.60 -8.73
N VAL A 122 2.60 15.34 -9.06
CA VAL A 122 3.51 14.47 -9.81
C VAL A 122 3.08 14.48 -11.28
N ARG A 123 3.81 15.24 -12.10
CA ARG A 123 3.49 15.46 -13.53
C ARG A 123 4.64 15.05 -14.43
N ASP A 124 5.20 13.88 -14.17
CA ASP A 124 6.36 13.35 -14.90
C ASP A 124 6.00 12.60 -16.19
N GLY A 125 4.71 12.50 -16.50
CA GLY A 125 4.22 11.87 -17.74
C GLY A 125 4.45 10.37 -17.83
N LYS A 126 4.88 9.72 -16.73
CA LYS A 126 5.12 8.27 -16.75
C LYS A 126 3.81 7.52 -16.94
N GLU A 127 3.83 6.49 -17.79
CA GLU A 127 2.60 5.80 -18.24
C GLU A 127 1.81 5.14 -17.12
N TYR A 128 2.45 4.95 -15.96
CA TYR A 128 1.89 4.32 -14.78
C TYR A 128 1.30 5.27 -13.74
N ARG A 129 1.25 6.57 -14.05
CA ARG A 129 0.53 7.56 -13.25
C ARG A 129 -0.98 7.44 -13.44
N GLY A 130 -1.72 7.74 -12.38
CA GLY A 130 -3.18 7.84 -12.39
C GLY A 130 -3.89 6.53 -12.71
N LYS A 131 -3.24 5.38 -12.48
CA LYS A 131 -3.75 4.06 -12.82
C LYS A 131 -3.62 3.11 -11.64
N VAL A 132 -4.61 2.24 -11.53
CA VAL A 132 -4.50 0.97 -10.80
C VAL A 132 -4.47 -0.16 -11.82
N TYR A 133 -3.86 -1.26 -11.43
CA TYR A 133 -3.62 -2.40 -12.29
C TYR A 133 -4.21 -3.67 -11.70
N THR A 134 -4.70 -4.54 -12.56
CA THR A 134 -4.98 -5.94 -12.25
C THR A 134 -3.68 -6.75 -12.16
N TYR A 135 -3.76 -7.97 -11.64
CA TYR A 135 -2.61 -8.87 -11.61
C TYR A 135 -1.97 -9.07 -13.00
N ARG A 136 -2.77 -9.25 -14.05
CA ARG A 136 -2.22 -9.43 -15.41
C ARG A 136 -1.50 -8.17 -15.90
N GLU A 137 -2.06 -6.99 -15.65
CA GLU A 137 -1.46 -5.74 -16.11
C GLU A 137 -0.17 -5.39 -15.36
N ILE A 138 -0.08 -5.65 -14.04
CA ILE A 138 1.12 -5.33 -13.28
C ILE A 138 2.31 -6.21 -13.69
N ILE A 139 2.08 -7.45 -14.12
CA ILE A 139 3.13 -8.32 -14.69
C ILE A 139 3.79 -7.63 -15.90
N TRP A 140 2.99 -7.10 -16.83
CA TRP A 140 3.52 -6.40 -18.00
C TRP A 140 4.34 -5.17 -17.62
N LEU A 141 3.90 -4.39 -16.62
CA LEU A 141 4.70 -3.26 -16.13
C LEU A 141 6.01 -3.70 -15.49
N MET A 142 5.99 -4.79 -14.72
CA MET A 142 7.20 -5.36 -14.12
C MET A 142 8.18 -5.87 -15.17
N GLU A 143 7.70 -6.47 -16.26
CA GLU A 143 8.56 -6.89 -17.37
C GLU A 143 9.20 -5.68 -18.08
N LYS A 144 8.45 -4.58 -18.22
CA LYS A 144 8.93 -3.37 -18.91
C LYS A 144 9.88 -2.53 -18.07
N TYR A 145 9.62 -2.37 -16.78
CA TYR A 145 10.35 -1.43 -15.91
C TYR A 145 11.10 -2.09 -14.75
N GLY A 146 10.82 -3.35 -14.45
CA GLY A 146 11.37 -4.04 -13.28
C GLY A 146 10.72 -3.62 -11.97
N LEU A 147 11.37 -3.97 -10.85
CA LEU A 147 10.95 -3.58 -9.50
C LEU A 147 11.60 -2.25 -9.10
N PRO A 148 10.86 -1.25 -8.61
CA PRO A 148 11.45 0.00 -8.12
C PRO A 148 12.47 -0.20 -6.99
N GLN A 149 12.36 -1.28 -6.22
CA GLN A 149 13.36 -1.69 -5.21
C GLN A 149 14.73 -2.00 -5.82
N VAL A 150 14.81 -2.26 -7.13
CA VAL A 150 16.06 -2.56 -7.84
C VAL A 150 16.57 -1.31 -8.55
N TRP A 151 15.75 -0.67 -9.39
CA TRP A 151 16.21 0.45 -10.22
C TRP A 151 16.09 1.83 -9.55
N ASN A 152 15.33 1.97 -8.46
CA ASN A 152 15.11 3.23 -7.75
C ASN A 152 15.04 3.09 -6.22
N LYS A 153 15.84 2.19 -5.65
CA LYS A 153 15.89 1.94 -4.19
C LYS A 153 16.04 3.23 -3.36
N ASP A 154 16.84 4.16 -3.87
CA ASP A 154 17.18 5.43 -3.20
C ASP A 154 16.23 6.57 -3.55
N GLY A 155 15.24 6.33 -4.43
CA GLY A 155 14.20 7.30 -4.82
C GLY A 155 14.70 8.47 -5.67
N ALA A 156 15.89 8.36 -6.28
CA ALA A 156 16.50 9.41 -7.10
C ALA A 156 15.74 9.67 -8.42
N TYR A 157 15.00 8.68 -8.93
CA TYR A 157 14.33 8.72 -10.24
C TYR A 157 12.80 8.88 -10.13
N GLY A 158 12.33 9.38 -8.99
CA GLY A 158 10.92 9.60 -8.71
C GLY A 158 10.46 8.93 -7.41
N PRO A 159 9.18 9.07 -7.07
CA PRO A 159 8.64 8.60 -5.79
C PRO A 159 8.48 7.07 -5.71
N GLU A 160 8.59 6.34 -6.82
CA GLU A 160 8.46 4.87 -6.86
C GLU A 160 9.63 4.22 -6.15
N ARG A 161 9.37 3.56 -5.00
CA ARG A 161 10.37 2.71 -4.33
C ARG A 161 9.91 1.27 -4.17
N TYR A 162 8.67 0.97 -4.51
CA TYR A 162 8.06 -0.35 -4.50
C TYR A 162 6.85 -0.38 -5.43
N ILE A 163 6.34 -1.58 -5.70
CA ILE A 163 4.99 -1.77 -6.25
C ILE A 163 4.06 -2.06 -5.09
N GLU A 164 3.04 -1.23 -4.92
CA GLU A 164 2.05 -1.38 -3.86
C GLU A 164 0.95 -2.33 -4.31
N VAL A 165 0.47 -3.15 -3.38
CA VAL A 165 -0.66 -4.05 -3.54
C VAL A 165 -1.76 -3.64 -2.57
N GLN A 166 -2.93 -3.32 -3.10
CA GLN A 166 -4.14 -3.15 -2.32
C GLN A 166 -4.87 -4.51 -2.27
N VAL A 167 -4.90 -5.10 -1.08
CA VAL A 167 -5.51 -6.40 -0.78
C VAL A 167 -6.95 -6.17 -0.33
N TRP A 168 -7.91 -6.55 -1.16
CA TRP A 168 -9.33 -6.29 -0.93
C TRP A 168 -10.09 -7.46 -0.32
N ASP A 169 -9.41 -8.57 0.01
CA ASP A 169 -9.96 -9.69 0.76
C ASP A 169 -9.07 -10.02 1.96
N GLU A 170 -9.67 -10.07 3.15
CA GLU A 170 -8.95 -10.38 4.39
C GLU A 170 -8.83 -11.89 4.64
N GLY A 171 -9.62 -12.72 3.97
CA GLY A 171 -9.64 -14.17 4.16
C GLY A 171 -8.24 -14.79 4.24
N PRO A 172 -7.37 -14.58 3.24
CA PRO A 172 -5.98 -15.08 3.26
C PRO A 172 -5.12 -14.51 4.39
N LEU A 173 -5.35 -13.26 4.79
CA LEU A 173 -4.53 -12.55 5.79
C LEU A 173 -4.74 -13.08 7.21
N ASN A 174 -5.84 -13.77 7.48
CA ASN A 174 -6.13 -14.38 8.79
C ASN A 174 -5.05 -15.34 9.28
N MET A 175 -4.28 -15.96 8.37
CA MET A 175 -3.16 -16.83 8.73
C MET A 175 -1.97 -16.03 9.28
N LEU A 176 -1.83 -14.76 8.90
CA LEU A 176 -0.71 -13.88 9.27
C LEU A 176 -1.02 -13.02 10.50
N MET A 177 -2.28 -12.90 10.89
CA MET A 177 -2.72 -12.08 12.04
C MET A 177 -2.70 -12.85 13.38
N LYS A 178 -2.37 -14.14 13.36
CA LYS A 178 -2.37 -15.02 14.54
C LYS A 178 -0.96 -15.25 15.13
N GLU A 179 0.05 -14.57 14.61
CA GLU A 179 1.43 -14.63 15.10
C GLU A 179 1.71 -13.62 16.22
#